data_AF-A0A4Q4DQP6-F1
#
_entry.id   AF-A0A4Q4DQP6-F1
#
_cell.length_a   1.000
_cell.length_b   1.000
_cell.length_c   1.000
_cell.angle_alpha   90.00
_cell.angle_beta   90.00
_cell.angle_gamma   90.00
#
_symmetry.space_group_name_H-M   'P 1'
#
loop_
_entity.id
_entity.type
_entity.pdbx_description
1 polymer ?
#
loop_
_entity_poly.entity_id
_entity_poly.type
_entity_poly.pdbx_seq_one_letter_code
_entity_poly.pdbx_strand_id
1 'polypeptide(L)'
;MKDGFLTSFVNVSRVQPIGSLDEYGAILDGWLTVLSQLGFHARHLSINGDLTSWRRRQVEGITLRFRHLDRTFGDIVLLWNTEHPGRIAVDLGSGLERLAWARTQERWHQLIYGSFAGTAPPTTLDAIRTATLLLGHGITPTARGAGGITRRVIGAIDRDAARLGVGALVRDMYRYWSLVGALRAPWPEIARAIEEEMRL
;
A
#
# COMPACT_ATOMS: atom_id res chain seq x y z
N MET A 1 -3.59 8.53 12.83
CA MET A 1 -2.99 7.42 12.05
C MET A 1 -1.50 7.37 12.35
N LYS A 2 -0.86 6.19 12.38
CA LYS A 2 0.58 6.08 12.66
C LYS A 2 1.39 6.21 11.36
N ASP A 3 2.62 6.72 11.45
CA ASP A 3 3.55 6.78 10.31
C ASP A 3 3.78 5.39 9.71
N GLY A 4 3.88 5.33 8.38
CA GLY A 4 4.00 4.09 7.63
C GLY A 4 2.68 3.34 7.40
N PHE A 5 1.53 3.85 7.84
CA PHE A 5 0.22 3.24 7.58
C PHE A 5 -0.62 4.11 6.63
N LEU A 6 -1.32 3.44 5.70
CA LEU A 6 -2.32 3.99 4.78
C LEU A 6 -3.44 2.96 4.62
N THR A 7 -4.66 3.42 4.38
CA THR A 7 -5.78 2.52 4.03
C THR A 7 -5.65 2.00 2.60
N SER A 8 -5.03 2.78 1.71
CA SER A 8 -4.72 2.40 0.33
C SER A 8 -3.28 2.73 -0.02
N PHE A 9 -2.55 1.74 -0.54
CA PHE A 9 -1.15 1.86 -0.95
C PHE A 9 -0.86 0.94 -2.14
N VAL A 10 0.27 1.16 -2.83
CA VAL A 10 0.72 0.31 -3.93
C VAL A 10 1.62 -0.78 -3.39
N ASN A 11 1.24 -2.05 -3.59
CA ASN A 11 2.13 -3.18 -3.29
C ASN A 11 2.87 -3.59 -4.56
N VAL A 12 4.19 -3.40 -4.59
CA VAL A 12 5.05 -3.96 -5.63
C VAL A 12 5.40 -5.37 -5.21
N SER A 13 4.99 -6.36 -5.99
CA SER A 13 5.14 -7.76 -5.60
C SER A 13 5.61 -8.67 -6.72
N ARG A 14 6.20 -9.79 -6.30
CA ARG A 14 6.49 -10.95 -7.13
C ARG A 14 5.97 -12.19 -6.41
N VAL A 15 4.92 -12.78 -6.96
CA VAL A 15 4.31 -14.01 -6.44
C VAL A 15 4.39 -15.07 -7.51
N GLN A 16 5.08 -16.17 -7.23
CA GLN A 16 5.20 -17.26 -8.19
C GLN A 16 5.49 -18.59 -7.49
N PRO A 17 5.05 -19.72 -8.08
CA PRO A 17 5.60 -21.03 -7.76
C PRO A 17 7.12 -21.04 -7.97
N ILE A 18 7.82 -21.84 -7.17
CA ILE A 18 9.24 -22.11 -7.33
C ILE A 18 9.50 -23.62 -7.27
N GLY A 19 10.58 -24.08 -7.88
CA GLY A 19 10.97 -25.50 -7.87
C GLY A 19 11.91 -25.88 -6.72
N SER A 20 12.65 -24.91 -6.19
CA SER A 20 13.67 -25.14 -5.16
C SER A 20 13.91 -23.92 -4.28
N LEU A 21 14.66 -24.12 -3.18
CA LEU A 21 15.14 -23.02 -2.35
C LEU A 21 16.22 -22.17 -3.05
N ASP A 22 16.93 -22.71 -4.03
CA ASP A 22 17.89 -21.94 -4.82
C ASP A 22 17.17 -20.86 -5.65
N GLU A 23 15.98 -21.19 -6.19
CA GLU A 23 15.13 -20.20 -6.86
C GLU A 23 14.66 -19.11 -5.88
N TYR A 24 14.31 -19.47 -4.64
CA TYR A 24 14.00 -18.48 -3.60
C TYR A 24 15.18 -17.54 -3.35
N GLY A 25 16.39 -18.10 -3.21
CA GLY A 25 17.63 -17.34 -3.04
C GLY A 25 17.91 -16.40 -4.22
N ALA A 26 17.73 -16.85 -5.46
CA ALA A 26 17.90 -16.05 -6.66
C ALA A 26 16.87 -14.89 -6.74
N ILE A 27 15.64 -15.11 -6.28
CA ILE A 27 14.62 -14.07 -6.21
C ILE A 27 15.00 -13.01 -5.17
N LEU A 28 15.49 -13.44 -4.01
CA LEU A 28 16.00 -12.53 -2.99
C LEU A 28 17.20 -11.72 -3.50
N ASP A 29 18.17 -12.36 -4.14
CA ASP A 29 19.35 -11.69 -4.71
C ASP A 29 18.97 -10.66 -5.80
N GLY A 30 18.03 -11.02 -6.68
CA GLY A 30 17.48 -10.09 -7.67
C GLY A 30 16.82 -8.89 -7.01
N TRP A 31 16.08 -9.10 -5.91
CA TRP A 31 15.49 -7.99 -5.15
C TRP A 31 16.55 -7.10 -4.49
N LEU A 32 17.61 -7.68 -3.91
CA LEU A 32 18.74 -6.92 -3.37
C LEU A 32 19.43 -6.08 -4.44
N THR A 33 19.56 -6.60 -5.65
CA THR A 33 20.09 -5.86 -6.81
C THR A 33 19.21 -4.65 -7.15
N VAL A 34 17.89 -4.84 -7.22
CA VAL A 34 16.93 -3.73 -7.45
C VAL A 34 17.04 -2.69 -6.35
N LEU A 35 17.09 -3.10 -5.08
CA LEU A 35 17.25 -2.19 -3.95
C LEU A 35 18.55 -1.38 -4.05
N SER A 36 19.66 -2.04 -4.40
CA SER A 36 20.93 -1.35 -4.61
C SER A 36 20.84 -0.29 -5.71
N GLN A 37 20.19 -0.59 -6.83
CA GLN A 37 19.97 0.37 -7.92
C GLN A 37 19.06 1.54 -7.51
N LEU A 38 18.15 1.33 -6.57
CA LEU A 38 17.31 2.37 -5.99
C LEU A 38 18.04 3.21 -4.92
N GLY A 39 19.31 2.91 -4.64
CA GLY A 39 20.14 3.64 -3.67
C GLY A 39 20.07 3.11 -2.24
N PHE A 40 19.51 1.92 -2.02
CA PHE A 40 19.56 1.25 -0.72
C PHE A 40 20.90 0.56 -0.55
N HIS A 41 21.80 1.18 0.22
CA HIS A 41 23.10 0.59 0.49
C HIS A 41 22.97 -0.62 1.43
N ALA A 42 23.59 -1.74 1.04
CA ALA A 42 23.56 -3.00 1.78
C ALA A 42 23.94 -2.86 3.27
N ARG A 43 24.86 -1.94 3.61
CA ARG A 43 25.28 -1.69 5.01
C ARG A 43 24.16 -1.23 5.94
N HIS A 44 23.07 -0.69 5.41
CA HIS A 44 21.91 -0.26 6.19
C HIS A 44 20.69 -1.15 5.98
N LEU A 45 20.83 -2.19 5.16
CA LEU A 45 19.79 -3.16 4.93
C LEU A 45 19.92 -4.28 5.96
N SER A 46 18.80 -4.63 6.60
CA SER A 46 18.70 -5.81 7.44
C SER A 46 17.50 -6.65 7.01
N ILE A 47 17.70 -7.96 6.98
CA ILE A 47 16.64 -8.94 6.72
C ILE A 47 16.41 -9.69 8.03
N ASN A 48 15.23 -9.51 8.62
CA ASN A 48 14.91 -10.05 9.93
C ASN A 48 13.65 -10.92 9.83
N GLY A 49 13.66 -12.09 10.43
CA GLY A 49 12.49 -12.96 10.48
C GLY A 49 12.61 -13.97 11.60
N ASP A 50 11.47 -14.51 12.01
CA ASP A 50 11.43 -15.72 12.83
C ASP A 50 11.37 -16.91 11.86
N LEU A 51 12.20 -17.93 12.10
CA LEU A 51 12.19 -19.17 11.33
C LEU A 51 11.06 -20.11 11.78
N THR A 52 10.33 -19.76 12.82
CA THR A 52 9.08 -20.41 13.21
C THR A 52 8.05 -20.23 12.10
N SER A 53 7.57 -21.35 11.55
CA SER A 53 6.54 -21.30 10.52
C SER A 53 5.21 -20.86 11.11
N TRP A 54 4.48 -20.04 10.35
CA TRP A 54 3.08 -19.78 10.61
C TRP A 54 2.22 -20.67 9.70
N ARG A 55 0.99 -20.97 10.15
CA ARG A 55 0.03 -21.77 9.38
C ARG A 55 -1.29 -21.04 9.21
N ARG A 56 -1.82 -21.07 7.98
CA ARG A 56 -3.18 -20.65 7.66
C ARG A 56 -3.82 -21.67 6.72
N ARG A 57 -4.73 -22.48 7.26
CA ARG A 57 -5.37 -23.59 6.53
C ARG A 57 -4.31 -24.57 5.97
N GLN A 58 -4.32 -24.82 4.66
CA GLN A 58 -3.38 -25.71 3.96
C GLN A 58 -2.07 -25.04 3.54
N VAL A 59 -1.81 -23.81 3.99
CA VAL A 59 -0.58 -23.08 3.67
C VAL A 59 0.21 -22.83 4.95
N GLU A 60 1.49 -23.18 4.91
CA GLU A 60 2.48 -22.78 5.89
C GLU A 60 3.52 -21.88 5.24
N GLY A 61 4.19 -21.06 6.04
CA GLY A 61 5.24 -20.21 5.54
C GLY A 61 6.18 -19.64 6.58
N ILE A 62 7.32 -19.13 6.09
CA ILE A 62 8.31 -18.36 6.85
C ILE A 62 8.38 -16.98 6.22
N THR A 63 8.38 -15.95 7.06
CA THR A 63 8.41 -14.55 6.62
C THR A 63 9.72 -13.89 7.03
N LEU A 64 10.45 -13.40 6.05
CA LEU A 64 11.60 -12.52 6.25
C LEU A 64 11.18 -11.09 5.91
N ARG A 65 11.48 -10.13 6.78
CA ARG A 65 11.13 -8.72 6.62
C ARG A 65 12.34 -7.91 6.23
N PHE A 66 12.19 -7.05 5.23
CA PHE A 66 13.20 -6.08 4.83
C PHE A 66 13.08 -4.80 5.62
N ARG A 67 14.21 -4.35 6.14
CA ARG A 67 14.34 -3.10 6.87
C ARG A 67 15.55 -2.32 6.34
N HIS A 68 15.37 -1.02 6.12
CA HIS A 68 16.46 -0.10 5.80
C HIS A 68 16.54 0.95 6.90
N LEU A 69 17.71 1.08 7.53
CA LEU A 69 17.86 1.79 8.80
C LEU A 69 16.83 1.23 9.80
N ASP A 70 15.93 2.05 10.34
CA ASP A 70 14.91 1.63 11.30
C ASP A 70 13.51 1.46 10.70
N ARG A 71 13.38 1.39 9.37
CA ARG A 71 12.08 1.35 8.68
C ARG A 71 11.89 0.05 7.92
N THR A 72 10.85 -0.71 8.30
CA THR A 72 10.40 -1.89 7.55
C THR A 72 9.66 -1.44 6.30
N PHE A 73 10.03 -1.97 5.14
CA PHE A 73 9.44 -1.54 3.86
C PHE A 73 8.82 -2.68 3.04
N GLY A 74 9.18 -3.93 3.32
CA GLY A 74 8.61 -5.09 2.65
C GLY A 74 8.96 -6.39 3.36
N ASP A 75 8.56 -7.49 2.73
CA ASP A 75 8.84 -8.84 3.17
C ASP A 75 8.94 -9.80 1.98
N ILE A 76 9.57 -10.94 2.23
CA ILE A 76 9.60 -12.09 1.35
C ILE A 76 9.19 -13.32 2.15
N VAL A 77 8.25 -14.06 1.60
CA VAL A 77 7.65 -15.22 2.26
C VAL A 77 7.94 -16.46 1.44
N LEU A 78 8.51 -17.47 2.09
CA LEU A 78 8.54 -18.83 1.55
C LEU A 78 7.25 -19.52 1.98
N LEU A 79 6.48 -20.01 1.02
CA LEU A 79 5.19 -20.69 1.23
C LEU A 79 5.29 -22.14 0.78
N TRP A 80 4.64 -23.05 1.51
CA TRP A 80 4.43 -24.43 1.08
C TRP A 80 3.03 -24.93 1.43
N ASN A 81 2.55 -25.89 0.65
CA ASN A 81 1.29 -26.57 0.94
C ASN A 81 1.50 -27.67 1.99
N THR A 82 0.65 -27.73 3.01
CA THR A 82 0.79 -28.72 4.10
C THR A 82 0.47 -30.15 3.69
N GLU A 83 -0.35 -30.33 2.65
CA GLU A 83 -0.73 -31.65 2.12
C GLU A 83 0.20 -32.11 0.98
N HIS A 84 0.82 -31.14 0.29
CA HIS A 84 1.77 -31.37 -0.79
C HIS A 84 3.02 -30.48 -0.63
N PRO A 85 3.96 -30.82 0.26
CA PRO A 85 5.10 -29.95 0.59
C PRO A 85 6.02 -29.59 -0.58
N GLY A 86 6.02 -30.38 -1.67
CA GLY A 86 6.73 -30.04 -2.90
C GLY A 86 6.10 -28.88 -3.70
N ARG A 87 4.90 -28.43 -3.33
CA ARG A 87 4.26 -27.23 -3.90
C ARG A 87 4.68 -26.03 -3.07
N ILE A 88 5.78 -25.42 -3.50
CA ILE A 88 6.36 -24.24 -2.86
C ILE A 88 6.16 -23.01 -3.74
N ALA A 89 6.06 -21.85 -3.09
CA ALA A 89 5.93 -20.56 -3.75
C ALA A 89 6.68 -19.49 -2.97
N VAL A 90 7.01 -18.42 -3.66
CA VAL A 90 7.47 -17.17 -3.04
C VAL A 90 6.36 -16.14 -3.12
N ASP A 91 6.23 -15.33 -2.07
CA ASP A 91 5.48 -14.07 -2.07
C ASP A 91 6.41 -12.97 -1.57
N LEU A 92 6.94 -12.19 -2.52
CA LEU A 92 7.74 -11.00 -2.26
C LEU A 92 6.84 -9.78 -2.38
N GLY A 93 6.79 -8.92 -1.36
CA GLY A 93 5.97 -7.71 -1.34
C GLY A 93 6.67 -6.52 -0.71
N SER A 94 6.52 -5.34 -1.32
CA SER A 94 6.98 -4.07 -0.76
C SER A 94 5.96 -2.98 -1.04
N GLY A 95 5.56 -2.24 0.01
CA GLY A 95 4.75 -1.04 -0.17
C GLY A 95 5.58 0.06 -0.82
N LEU A 96 5.16 0.56 -1.98
CA LEU A 96 5.90 1.58 -2.74
C LEU A 96 6.12 2.84 -1.91
N GLU A 97 5.10 3.26 -1.15
CA GLU A 97 5.14 4.41 -0.27
C GLU A 97 6.13 4.22 0.88
N ARG A 98 6.18 3.01 1.46
CA ARG A 98 7.18 2.69 2.50
C ARG A 98 8.58 2.58 1.94
N LEU A 99 8.72 2.08 0.71
CA LEU A 99 10.00 2.03 0.01
C LEU A 99 10.51 3.46 -0.24
N ALA A 100 9.66 4.34 -0.79
CA ALA A 100 9.99 5.76 -0.95
C ALA A 100 10.37 6.39 0.40
N TRP A 101 9.61 6.12 1.46
CA TRP A 101 9.89 6.63 2.80
C TRP A 101 11.21 6.14 3.39
N ALA A 102 11.53 4.85 3.21
CA ALA A 102 12.79 4.28 3.65
C ALA A 102 13.99 4.84 2.86
N ARG A 103 13.77 5.27 1.61
CA ARG A 103 14.80 5.91 0.77
C ARG A 103 15.01 7.38 1.10
N THR A 104 13.94 8.18 1.13
CA THR A 104 14.05 9.65 1.24
C THR A 104 14.25 10.14 2.67
N GLN A 105 13.92 9.31 3.66
CA GLN A 105 13.94 9.67 5.08
C GLN A 105 12.99 10.82 5.46
N GLU A 106 12.16 11.29 4.54
CA GLU A 106 11.19 12.37 4.77
C GLU A 106 10.17 12.03 5.87
N ARG A 107 9.49 13.08 6.36
CA ARG A 107 8.33 12.89 7.25
C ARG A 107 7.21 12.22 6.47
N TRP A 108 6.61 11.18 7.04
CA TRP A 108 5.62 10.35 6.36
C TRP A 108 4.50 11.17 5.71
N HIS A 109 3.85 12.06 6.46
CA HIS A 109 2.77 12.88 5.94
C HIS A 109 3.20 13.81 4.80
N GLN A 110 4.41 14.35 4.86
CA GLN A 110 4.96 15.22 3.81
C GLN A 110 5.19 14.43 2.52
N LEU A 111 5.72 13.21 2.64
CA LEU A 111 5.96 12.31 1.51
C LEU A 111 4.66 11.91 0.80
N ILE A 112 3.61 11.58 1.56
CA ILE A 112 2.36 11.08 0.98
C ILE A 112 1.47 12.19 0.44
N TYR A 113 1.38 13.32 1.15
CA TYR A 113 0.38 14.36 0.85
C TYR A 113 1.00 15.68 0.38
N GLY A 114 2.33 15.82 0.35
CA GLY A 114 3.00 17.02 -0.14
C GLY A 114 2.50 18.29 0.55
N SER A 115 2.05 19.26 -0.24
CA SER A 115 1.50 20.53 0.28
C SER A 115 0.25 20.36 1.15
N PHE A 116 -0.45 19.22 1.08
CA PHE A 116 -1.65 18.95 1.87
C PHE A 116 -1.35 18.35 3.25
N ALA A 117 -0.10 18.01 3.57
CA ALA A 117 0.28 17.29 4.79
C ALA A 117 -0.19 17.96 6.10
N GLY A 118 -0.38 19.29 6.09
CA GLY A 118 -0.86 20.07 7.24
C GLY A 118 -2.26 20.68 7.06
N THR A 119 -2.98 20.38 5.98
CA THR A 119 -4.24 21.06 5.67
C THR A 119 -5.46 20.41 6.32
N ALA A 120 -5.36 19.14 6.72
CA ALA A 120 -6.42 18.39 7.40
C ALA A 120 -5.82 17.28 8.27
N PRO A 121 -6.60 16.69 9.20
CA PRO A 121 -6.16 15.54 9.98
C PRO A 121 -5.70 14.37 9.08
N PRO A 122 -4.65 13.61 9.44
CA PRO A 122 -4.14 12.52 8.61
C PRO A 122 -5.18 11.46 8.20
N THR A 123 -6.15 11.19 9.07
CA THR A 123 -7.24 10.25 8.79
C THR A 123 -8.14 10.76 7.66
N THR A 124 -8.37 12.06 7.59
CA THR A 124 -9.16 12.71 6.53
C THR A 124 -8.41 12.68 5.20
N LEU A 125 -7.10 12.97 5.21
CA LEU A 125 -6.27 12.90 4.01
C LEU A 125 -6.20 11.46 3.44
N ASP A 126 -6.01 10.47 4.31
CA ASP A 126 -6.01 9.05 3.94
C ASP A 126 -7.38 8.60 3.41
N ALA A 127 -8.46 9.02 4.07
CA ALA A 127 -9.82 8.73 3.60
C ALA A 127 -10.09 9.30 2.20
N ILE A 128 -9.69 10.55 1.92
CA ILE A 128 -9.85 11.16 0.59
C ILE A 128 -8.98 10.42 -0.45
N ARG A 129 -7.73 10.07 -0.10
CA ARG A 129 -6.83 9.27 -0.95
C ARG A 129 -7.48 7.93 -1.34
N THR A 130 -8.01 7.20 -0.37
CA THR A 130 -8.66 5.89 -0.60
C THR A 130 -9.99 6.04 -1.34
N ALA A 131 -10.83 7.01 -0.97
CA ALA A 131 -12.09 7.27 -1.68
C ALA A 131 -11.84 7.60 -3.15
N THR A 132 -10.78 8.36 -3.45
CA THR A 132 -10.38 8.68 -4.83
C THR A 132 -10.05 7.42 -5.63
N LEU A 133 -9.32 6.47 -5.04
CA LEU A 133 -9.01 5.19 -5.68
C LEU A 133 -10.28 4.37 -5.95
N LEU A 134 -11.13 4.21 -4.94
CA LEU A 134 -12.33 3.37 -5.02
C LEU A 134 -13.32 3.91 -6.06
N LEU A 135 -13.65 5.20 -5.97
CA LEU A 135 -14.56 5.86 -6.90
C LEU A 135 -13.95 5.96 -8.31
N GLY A 136 -12.63 6.19 -8.40
CA GLY A 136 -11.91 6.19 -9.67
C GLY A 136 -12.02 4.86 -10.42
N HIS A 137 -12.11 3.73 -9.72
CA HIS A 137 -12.37 2.42 -10.32
C HIS A 137 -13.87 2.06 -10.45
N GLY A 138 -14.77 2.99 -10.13
CA GLY A 138 -16.21 2.82 -10.28
C GLY A 138 -16.90 2.10 -9.11
N ILE A 139 -16.26 2.01 -7.94
CA ILE A 139 -16.85 1.41 -6.75
C ILE A 139 -17.70 2.46 -6.03
N THR A 140 -18.96 2.58 -6.44
CA THR A 140 -19.90 3.58 -5.91
C THR A 140 -20.39 3.24 -4.49
N PRO A 141 -20.72 4.24 -3.64
CA PRO A 141 -21.25 4.00 -2.30
C PRO A 141 -22.57 3.23 -2.32
N THR A 142 -22.70 2.19 -1.49
CA THR A 142 -23.93 1.40 -1.30
C THR A 142 -24.05 0.93 0.15
N ALA A 143 -25.15 0.24 0.51
CA ALA A 143 -25.36 -0.22 1.88
C ALA A 143 -24.47 -1.41 2.30
N ARG A 144 -23.94 -2.20 1.36
CA ARG A 144 -23.23 -3.47 1.64
C ARG A 144 -22.09 -3.72 0.64
N GLY A 145 -21.23 -4.68 0.95
CA GLY A 145 -20.12 -5.07 0.07
C GLY A 145 -19.09 -3.96 -0.14
N ALA A 146 -18.48 -3.92 -1.33
CA ALA A 146 -17.44 -2.94 -1.67
C ALA A 146 -17.96 -1.49 -1.60
N GLY A 147 -19.19 -1.24 -2.05
CA GLY A 147 -19.81 0.09 -1.91
C GLY A 147 -20.06 0.50 -0.46
N GLY A 148 -20.37 -0.46 0.42
CA GLY A 148 -20.43 -0.21 1.87
C GLY A 148 -19.07 0.13 2.48
N ILE A 149 -17.98 -0.38 1.91
CA ILE A 149 -16.62 0.05 2.29
C ILE A 149 -16.36 1.48 1.80
N THR A 150 -16.67 1.80 0.54
CA THR A 150 -16.54 3.17 0.00
C THR A 150 -17.27 4.18 0.87
N ARG A 151 -18.53 3.90 1.23
CA ARG A 151 -19.33 4.74 2.14
C ARG A 151 -18.64 4.97 3.48
N ARG A 152 -18.11 3.91 4.11
CA ARG A 152 -17.40 4.03 5.40
C ARG A 152 -16.12 4.84 5.29
N VAL A 153 -15.38 4.70 4.20
CA VAL A 153 -14.17 5.50 3.93
C VAL A 153 -14.55 6.98 3.80
N ILE A 154 -15.57 7.30 3.00
CA ILE A 154 -16.05 8.69 2.86
C ILE A 154 -16.56 9.23 4.19
N GLY A 155 -17.25 8.41 4.99
CA GLY A 155 -17.73 8.78 6.33
C GLY A 155 -16.63 9.09 7.34
N ALA A 156 -15.36 8.70 7.07
CA ALA A 156 -14.21 9.05 7.91
C ALA A 156 -13.61 10.44 7.57
N ILE A 157 -14.12 11.12 6.54
CA ILE A 157 -13.70 12.47 6.16
C ILE A 157 -14.36 13.46 7.13
N ASP A 158 -13.53 14.22 7.85
CA ASP A 158 -13.99 15.28 8.74
C ASP A 158 -14.59 16.43 7.90
N ARG A 159 -15.89 16.68 8.09
CA ARG A 159 -16.65 17.67 7.33
C ARG A 159 -16.15 19.09 7.57
N ASP A 160 -15.68 19.41 8.77
CA ASP A 160 -15.20 20.75 9.11
C ASP A 160 -13.78 21.00 8.57
N ALA A 161 -12.94 19.96 8.56
CA ALA A 161 -11.61 20.02 7.94
C ALA A 161 -11.66 20.02 6.40
N ALA A 162 -12.70 19.43 5.80
CA ALA A 162 -12.82 19.26 4.35
C ALA A 162 -13.31 20.51 3.59
N ARG A 163 -13.83 21.52 4.31
CA ARG A 163 -14.50 22.72 3.75
C ARG A 163 -13.66 23.56 2.78
N LEU A 164 -12.35 23.32 2.67
CA LEU A 164 -11.44 24.15 1.86
C LEU A 164 -10.71 23.42 0.72
N GLY A 165 -10.92 22.10 0.47
CA GLY A 165 -10.02 21.43 -0.48
C GLY A 165 -10.25 19.99 -0.93
N VAL A 166 -11.44 19.40 -0.77
CA VAL A 166 -11.69 18.01 -1.25
C VAL A 166 -11.33 17.87 -2.72
N GLY A 167 -11.85 18.73 -3.60
CA GLY A 167 -11.53 18.66 -5.03
C GLY A 167 -10.05 18.82 -5.37
N ALA A 168 -9.31 19.68 -4.65
CA ALA A 168 -7.88 19.89 -4.87
C ALA A 168 -7.07 18.64 -4.50
N LEU A 169 -7.37 18.03 -3.36
CA LEU A 169 -6.72 16.79 -2.93
C LEU A 169 -7.14 15.60 -3.80
N VAL A 170 -8.41 15.50 -4.17
CA VAL A 170 -8.90 14.47 -5.12
C VAL A 170 -8.14 14.56 -6.44
N ARG A 171 -7.98 15.76 -7.00
CA ARG A 171 -7.19 15.97 -8.22
C ARG A 171 -5.73 15.54 -8.07
N ASP A 172 -5.13 15.80 -6.91
CA ASP A 172 -3.76 15.38 -6.62
C ASP A 172 -3.62 13.86 -6.52
N MET A 173 -4.49 13.23 -5.72
CA MET A 173 -4.52 11.78 -5.54
C MET A 173 -4.90 11.06 -6.85
N TYR A 174 -5.77 11.66 -7.67
CA TYR A 174 -6.11 11.15 -9.00
C TYR A 174 -4.88 11.06 -9.90
N ARG A 175 -4.04 12.10 -9.91
CA ARG A 175 -2.78 12.11 -10.67
C ARG A 175 -1.85 11.00 -10.19
N TYR A 176 -1.71 10.83 -8.87
CA TYR A 176 -0.91 9.75 -8.31
C TYR A 176 -1.43 8.36 -8.75
N TRP A 177 -2.72 8.10 -8.58
CA TRP A 177 -3.32 6.80 -8.91
C TRP A 177 -3.26 6.50 -10.41
N SER A 178 -3.34 7.53 -11.25
CA SER A 178 -3.21 7.40 -12.71
C SER A 178 -1.81 6.97 -13.16
N LEU A 179 -0.77 7.10 -12.32
CA LEU A 179 0.56 6.53 -12.60
C LEU A 179 0.60 5.00 -12.45
N VAL A 180 -0.33 4.45 -11.67
CA VAL A 180 -0.35 3.03 -11.27
C VAL A 180 -1.37 2.24 -12.09
N GLY A 181 -2.49 2.88 -12.47
CA GLY A 181 -3.52 2.24 -13.28
C GLY A 181 -4.53 3.23 -13.85
N ALA A 182 -5.21 2.81 -14.91
CA ALA A 182 -6.24 3.63 -15.53
C ALA A 182 -7.47 3.76 -14.62
N LEU A 183 -7.83 5.00 -14.29
CA LEU A 183 -9.07 5.33 -13.59
C LEU A 183 -10.20 5.53 -14.60
N ARG A 184 -11.38 5.00 -14.28
CA ARG A 184 -12.59 5.02 -15.13
C ARG A 184 -13.37 6.32 -14.98
N ALA A 185 -13.53 6.80 -13.74
CA ALA A 185 -14.24 8.05 -13.47
C ALA A 185 -13.24 9.23 -13.49
N PRO A 186 -13.56 10.36 -14.13
CA PRO A 186 -12.71 11.55 -14.08
C PRO A 186 -12.75 12.20 -12.68
N TRP A 187 -11.66 12.88 -12.30
CA TRP A 187 -11.53 13.48 -10.96
C TRP A 187 -12.66 14.42 -10.53
N PRO A 188 -13.32 15.23 -11.41
CA PRO A 188 -14.41 16.09 -10.98
C PRO A 188 -15.64 15.30 -10.51
N GLU A 189 -15.93 14.17 -11.16
CA GLU A 189 -17.05 13.30 -10.77
C GLU A 189 -16.77 12.61 -9.44
N ILE A 190 -15.52 12.19 -9.22
CA ILE A 190 -15.07 11.62 -7.94
C ILE A 190 -15.25 12.64 -6.81
N ALA A 191 -14.77 13.87 -7.02
CA ALA A 191 -14.88 14.94 -6.02
C ALA A 191 -16.35 15.22 -5.68
N ARG A 192 -17.20 15.36 -6.72
CA ARG A 192 -18.65 15.55 -6.56
C ARG A 192 -19.30 14.41 -5.76
N ALA A 193 -18.97 13.16 -6.07
CA ALA A 193 -19.54 12.00 -5.37
C ALA A 193 -19.13 11.96 -3.90
N ILE A 194 -17.89 12.33 -3.56
CA ILE A 194 -17.45 12.45 -2.16
C ILE A 194 -18.26 13.55 -1.46
N GLU A 195 -18.35 14.74 -2.06
CA GLU A 195 -19.06 15.87 -1.48
C GLU A 195 -20.56 15.61 -1.29
N GLU A 196 -21.21 14.91 -2.23
CA GLU A 196 -22.61 14.51 -2.13
C GLU A 196 -22.82 13.50 -0.99
N GLU A 197 -22.00 12.46 -0.90
CA GLU A 197 -22.10 11.45 0.16
C GLU A 197 -21.79 12.05 1.55
N MET A 198 -20.91 13.06 1.64
CA MET A 198 -20.66 13.79 2.88
C MET A 198 -21.83 14.66 3.35
N ARG A 199 -22.85 14.91 2.53
CA ARG A 199 -24.07 15.64 2.92
C ARG A 199 -25.17 14.73 3.46
N LEU A 200 -25.10 13.42 3.16
CA LEU A 200 -26.00 12.39 3.68
C LEU A 200 -25.73 12.12 5.18
#